data_AF-A0A3R9WT38-F1
#
_entry.id   AF-A0A3R9WT38-F1
#
_cell.length_a   1.000
_cell.length_b   1.000
_cell.length_c   1.000
_cell.angle_alpha   90.00
_cell.angle_beta   90.00
_cell.angle_gamma   90.00
#
_symmetry.space_group_name_H-M   'P 1'
#
loop_
_entity.id
_entity.type
_entity.pdbx_description
1 polymer ?
#
loop_
_entity_poly.entity_id
_entity_poly.type
_entity_poly.pdbx_seq_one_letter_code
_entity_poly.pdbx_strand_id
1 'polypeptide(L)'
;MSHHVPAPTTETGELPQDHTGAILEVTKRVASLLKASGRPFALAGSVAAFAHGAPARFQHDTDFCVRPEDAEEVVAALRKGGIEMRESSEDWLVKGSADGEQIDLIFELARRPVGADLLARAEVRSVASVYMPVLAPTDLMDGRLAALTEHYCDFGDLLPIARVLRERIDWVRLDREYRDIPLADAFLYLLERLDIIEPRVRLREGAGERGRERNGDRAEAPGKEPRP
;
A
#
# COMPACT_ATOMS: atom_id res chain seq x y z
N MET A 1 -49.55 10.15 26.68
CA MET A 1 -48.83 11.03 25.75
C MET A 1 -47.99 10.14 24.86
N SER A 2 -48.49 9.83 23.66
CA SER A 2 -47.77 8.95 22.72
C SER A 2 -46.82 9.81 21.89
N HIS A 3 -45.52 9.59 22.07
CA HIS A 3 -44.49 10.20 21.23
C HIS A 3 -44.52 9.51 19.86
N HIS A 4 -44.98 10.25 18.86
CA HIS A 4 -44.85 9.90 17.45
C HIS A 4 -43.39 10.15 17.05
N VAL A 5 -42.62 9.08 16.85
CA VAL A 5 -41.29 9.16 16.24
C VAL A 5 -41.52 9.34 14.73
N PRO A 6 -41.10 10.47 14.12
CA PRO A 6 -41.20 10.62 12.67
C PRO A 6 -40.29 9.59 12.00
N ALA A 7 -40.81 8.91 10.98
CA ALA A 7 -40.03 8.01 10.15
C ALA A 7 -38.89 8.77 9.47
N PRO A 8 -37.69 8.18 9.32
CA PRO A 8 -36.61 8.81 8.58
C PRO A 8 -37.08 9.05 7.15
N THR A 9 -37.02 10.31 6.72
CA THR A 9 -37.15 10.73 5.34
C THR A 9 -36.15 9.94 4.51
N THR A 10 -36.66 9.11 3.61
CA THR A 10 -35.90 8.55 2.49
C THR A 10 -35.45 9.72 1.62
N GLU A 11 -34.28 10.28 1.92
CA GLU A 11 -33.49 10.93 0.88
C GLU A 11 -33.29 9.90 -0.23
N THR A 12 -33.61 10.30 -1.45
CA THR A 12 -33.32 9.56 -2.68
C THR A 12 -31.83 9.29 -2.76
N GLY A 13 -31.39 8.19 -2.14
CA GLY A 13 -30.02 7.69 -2.22
C GLY A 13 -29.80 7.08 -3.59
N GLU A 14 -29.43 7.90 -4.56
CA GLU A 14 -28.66 7.40 -5.69
C GLU A 14 -27.46 6.64 -5.12
N LEU A 15 -27.34 5.35 -5.49
CA LEU A 15 -26.13 4.59 -5.18
C LEU A 15 -24.93 5.39 -5.71
N PRO A 16 -23.82 5.50 -4.96
CA PRO A 16 -22.61 6.15 -5.44
C PRO A 16 -22.26 5.63 -6.84
N GLN A 17 -21.97 6.55 -7.77
CA GLN A 17 -21.57 6.18 -9.12
C GLN A 17 -20.33 5.25 -9.05
N ASP A 18 -20.29 4.23 -9.90
CA ASP A 18 -19.13 3.35 -9.97
C ASP A 18 -17.98 4.05 -10.71
N HIS A 19 -17.08 4.68 -9.95
CA HIS A 19 -15.90 5.39 -10.47
C HIS A 19 -14.75 4.45 -10.88
N THR A 20 -14.88 3.13 -10.67
CA THR A 20 -13.80 2.15 -10.91
C THR A 20 -13.16 2.30 -12.29
N GLY A 21 -13.98 2.43 -13.34
CA GLY A 21 -13.49 2.57 -14.71
C GLY A 21 -12.71 3.87 -14.94
N ALA A 22 -13.21 4.99 -14.43
CA ALA A 22 -12.57 6.30 -14.55
C ALA A 22 -11.23 6.34 -13.81
N ILE A 23 -11.18 5.82 -12.59
CA ILE A 23 -9.96 5.70 -11.79
C ILE A 23 -8.90 4.87 -12.50
N LEU A 24 -9.30 3.74 -13.12
CA LEU A 24 -8.36 2.89 -13.87
C LEU A 24 -7.82 3.60 -15.13
N GLU A 25 -8.63 4.39 -15.84
CA GLU A 25 -8.15 5.18 -16.98
C GLU A 25 -7.18 6.28 -16.55
N VAL A 26 -7.47 6.99 -15.46
CA VAL A 26 -6.54 7.99 -14.89
C VAL A 26 -5.26 7.31 -14.41
N THR A 27 -5.35 6.15 -13.76
CA THR A 27 -4.19 5.34 -13.34
C THR A 27 -3.30 4.99 -14.54
N LYS A 28 -3.87 4.52 -15.65
CA LYS A 28 -3.11 4.21 -16.89
C LYS A 28 -2.41 5.43 -17.46
N ARG A 29 -3.10 6.57 -17.48
CA ARG A 29 -2.57 7.85 -17.96
C ARG A 29 -1.40 8.31 -17.12
N VAL A 30 -1.56 8.37 -15.79
CA VAL A 30 -0.52 8.75 -14.84
C VAL A 30 0.68 7.81 -14.95
N ALA A 31 0.47 6.49 -14.93
CA ALA A 31 1.57 5.52 -15.07
C ALA A 31 2.35 5.68 -16.39
N SER A 32 1.69 6.08 -17.48
CA SER A 32 2.37 6.34 -18.76
C SER A 32 3.26 7.59 -18.69
N LEU A 33 2.79 8.64 -18.02
CA LEU A 33 3.57 9.86 -17.78
C LEU A 33 4.75 9.60 -16.84
N LEU A 34 4.54 8.81 -15.78
CA LEU A 34 5.61 8.41 -14.85
C LEU A 34 6.70 7.59 -15.55
N LYS A 35 6.33 6.68 -16.47
CA LYS A 35 7.34 6.00 -17.30
C LYS A 35 8.12 6.95 -18.19
N ALA A 36 7.45 7.94 -18.78
CA ALA A 36 8.07 8.91 -19.66
C ALA A 36 9.02 9.87 -18.91
N SER A 37 8.85 10.07 -17.61
CA SER A 37 9.79 10.85 -16.79
C SER A 37 11.11 10.11 -16.54
N GLY A 38 11.12 8.78 -16.67
CA GLY A 38 12.29 7.93 -16.40
C GLY A 38 12.61 7.77 -14.91
N ARG A 39 11.77 8.30 -14.00
CA ARG A 39 11.97 8.21 -12.55
C ARG A 39 11.34 6.93 -11.98
N PRO A 40 11.98 6.28 -10.99
CA PRO A 40 11.38 5.13 -10.31
C PRO A 40 10.07 5.49 -9.62
N PHE A 41 9.06 4.64 -9.77
CA PHE A 41 7.77 4.78 -9.12
C PHE A 41 7.13 3.40 -8.88
N ALA A 42 6.10 3.36 -8.04
CA ALA A 42 5.23 2.19 -7.92
C ALA A 42 3.78 2.60 -7.61
N LEU A 43 2.82 1.90 -8.20
CA LEU A 43 1.41 2.02 -7.86
C LEU A 43 1.18 1.50 -6.42
N ALA A 44 0.38 2.24 -5.64
CA ALA A 44 0.07 1.97 -4.25
C ALA A 44 -1.46 1.90 -4.01
N GLY A 45 -1.85 1.93 -2.73
CA GLY A 45 -3.24 2.08 -2.33
C GLY A 45 -4.17 0.95 -2.77
N SER A 46 -5.41 1.32 -3.06
CA SER A 46 -6.50 0.39 -3.37
C SER A 46 -6.38 -0.21 -4.77
N VAL A 47 -5.96 0.59 -5.76
CA VAL A 47 -5.74 0.14 -7.14
C VAL A 47 -4.59 -0.87 -7.22
N ALA A 48 -3.52 -0.68 -6.43
CA ALA A 48 -2.47 -1.69 -6.30
C ALA A 48 -2.98 -3.00 -5.71
N ALA A 49 -3.80 -2.95 -4.64
CA ALA A 49 -4.39 -4.15 -4.05
C ALA A 49 -5.27 -4.90 -5.07
N PHE A 50 -6.04 -4.17 -5.87
CA PHE A 50 -6.82 -4.73 -6.98
C PHE A 50 -5.93 -5.39 -8.04
N ALA A 51 -4.80 -4.78 -8.41
CA ALA A 51 -3.83 -5.38 -9.33
C ALA A 51 -3.23 -6.70 -8.81
N HIS A 52 -3.25 -6.92 -7.49
CA HIS A 52 -2.88 -8.18 -6.85
C HIS A 52 -4.03 -9.19 -6.71
N GLY A 53 -5.24 -8.82 -7.11
CA GLY A 53 -6.43 -9.70 -7.11
C GLY A 53 -7.44 -9.39 -6.00
N ALA A 54 -7.24 -8.35 -5.18
CA ALA A 54 -8.26 -7.91 -4.22
C ALA A 54 -9.52 -7.41 -4.97
N PRO A 55 -10.72 -7.47 -4.36
CA PRO A 55 -11.94 -7.00 -4.99
C PRO A 55 -11.85 -5.51 -5.36
N ALA A 56 -12.38 -5.14 -6.53
CA ALA A 56 -12.55 -3.74 -6.89
C ALA A 56 -13.68 -3.12 -6.06
N ARG A 57 -13.30 -2.50 -4.95
CA ARG A 57 -14.17 -1.66 -4.11
C ARG A 57 -13.46 -0.35 -3.82
N PHE A 58 -13.02 0.34 -4.87
CA PHE A 58 -12.37 1.64 -4.75
C PHE A 58 -13.26 2.70 -5.39
N GLN A 59 -13.68 3.66 -4.57
CA GLN A 59 -14.42 4.87 -4.98
C GLN A 59 -13.53 6.12 -4.80
N HIS A 60 -12.21 5.91 -4.81
CA HIS A 60 -11.24 6.88 -4.32
C HIS A 60 -10.18 7.21 -5.39
N ASP A 61 -9.10 7.81 -4.95
CA ASP A 61 -7.91 8.18 -5.72
C ASP A 61 -7.11 7.01 -6.29
N THR A 62 -6.17 7.37 -7.16
CA THR A 62 -5.05 6.52 -7.55
C THR A 62 -3.76 6.99 -6.88
N ASP A 63 -3.09 6.08 -6.19
CA ASP A 63 -1.90 6.38 -5.40
C ASP A 63 -0.63 5.92 -6.12
N PHE A 64 0.39 6.78 -6.18
CA PHE A 64 1.72 6.44 -6.69
C PHE A 64 2.80 6.84 -5.70
N CYS A 65 3.66 5.89 -5.35
CA CYS A 65 4.87 6.14 -4.58
C CYS A 65 6.02 6.55 -5.51
N VAL A 66 6.71 7.64 -5.15
CA VAL A 66 7.96 8.11 -5.79
C VAL A 66 8.95 8.53 -4.72
N ARG A 67 10.24 8.56 -5.05
CA ARG A 67 11.25 9.01 -4.08
C ARG A 67 11.12 10.52 -3.83
N PRO A 68 11.33 11.01 -2.59
CA PRO A 68 11.29 12.44 -2.30
C PRO A 68 12.19 13.27 -3.22
N GLU A 69 13.40 12.78 -3.52
CA GLU A 69 14.36 13.47 -4.38
C GLU A 69 13.92 13.56 -5.86
N ASP A 70 12.98 12.72 -6.29
CA ASP A 70 12.43 12.74 -7.65
C ASP A 70 11.08 13.48 -7.73
N ALA A 71 10.48 13.86 -6.59
CA ALA A 71 9.10 14.33 -6.53
C ALA A 71 8.86 15.58 -7.39
N GLU A 72 9.75 16.58 -7.31
CA GLU A 72 9.62 17.82 -8.10
C GLU A 72 9.62 17.55 -9.61
N GLU A 73 10.55 16.70 -10.08
CA GLU A 73 10.65 16.34 -11.50
C GLU A 73 9.43 15.54 -11.97
N VAL A 74 8.96 14.61 -11.14
CA VAL A 74 7.76 13.82 -11.42
C VAL A 74 6.54 14.74 -11.51
N VAL A 75 6.35 15.66 -10.57
CA VAL A 75 5.26 16.64 -10.59
C VAL A 75 5.31 17.49 -11.85
N ALA A 76 6.50 17.96 -12.25
CA ALA A 76 6.68 18.71 -13.49
C ALA A 76 6.30 17.89 -14.73
N ALA A 77 6.69 16.61 -14.78
CA ALA A 77 6.32 15.70 -15.86
C ALA A 77 4.81 15.45 -15.93
N LEU A 78 4.15 15.25 -14.79
CA LEU A 78 2.70 15.10 -14.69
C LEU A 78 1.96 16.36 -15.16
N ARG A 79 2.39 17.56 -14.72
CA ARG A 79 1.86 18.84 -15.19
C ARG A 79 2.00 19.00 -16.70
N LYS A 80 3.17 18.69 -17.26
CA LYS A 80 3.42 18.73 -18.71
C LYS A 80 2.51 17.74 -19.47
N GLY A 81 2.15 16.63 -18.84
CA GLY A 81 1.19 15.64 -19.34
C GLY A 81 -0.28 16.02 -19.15
N GLY A 82 -0.57 17.25 -18.70
CA GLY A 82 -1.92 17.76 -18.49
C GLY A 82 -2.62 17.21 -17.25
N ILE A 83 -1.86 16.79 -16.23
CA ILE A 83 -2.40 16.49 -14.90
C ILE A 83 -2.33 17.76 -14.05
N GLU A 84 -3.43 18.13 -13.42
CA GLU A 84 -3.47 19.28 -12.53
C GLU A 84 -2.84 18.90 -11.19
N MET A 85 -1.61 19.35 -10.91
CA MET A 85 -0.91 19.04 -9.66
C MET A 85 -0.90 20.26 -8.72
N ARG A 86 -1.23 20.04 -7.45
CA ARG A 86 -1.30 21.05 -6.37
C ARG A 86 -0.57 20.57 -5.12
N GLU A 87 0.04 21.50 -4.41
CA GLU A 87 0.58 21.21 -3.08
C GLU A 87 -0.55 20.77 -2.14
N SER A 88 -0.21 19.88 -1.20
CA SER A 88 -1.12 19.43 -0.16
C SER A 88 -0.76 20.08 1.17
N SER A 89 -1.71 20.15 2.11
CA SER A 89 -1.41 20.49 3.51
C SER A 89 -0.56 19.42 4.22
N GLU A 90 -0.51 18.24 3.62
CA GLU A 90 0.19 17.07 4.07
C GLU A 90 1.63 17.06 3.53
N ASP A 91 2.61 17.04 4.44
CA ASP A 91 4.04 17.07 4.09
C ASP A 91 4.56 15.76 3.47
N TRP A 92 3.69 14.76 3.21
CA TRP A 92 4.06 13.42 2.75
C TRP A 92 3.61 13.09 1.32
N LEU A 93 2.83 13.96 0.68
CA LEU A 93 2.38 13.79 -0.71
C LEU A 93 2.14 15.12 -1.46
N VAL A 94 1.94 15.01 -2.77
CA VAL A 94 1.37 16.06 -3.62
C VAL A 94 0.08 15.51 -4.23
N LYS A 95 -0.99 16.31 -4.23
CA LYS A 95 -2.27 15.90 -4.82
C LYS A 95 -2.37 16.34 -6.27
N GLY A 96 -3.01 15.52 -7.08
CA GLY A 96 -3.32 15.82 -8.46
C GLY A 96 -4.76 15.48 -8.80
N SER A 97 -5.22 15.97 -9.94
CA SER A 97 -6.50 15.57 -10.50
C SER A 97 -6.45 15.49 -12.02
N ALA A 98 -7.21 14.54 -12.57
CA ALA A 98 -7.46 14.40 -13.99
C ALA A 98 -8.83 13.78 -14.21
N ASP A 99 -9.60 14.33 -15.15
CA ASP A 99 -10.86 13.73 -15.61
C ASP A 99 -11.90 13.50 -14.48
N GLY A 100 -11.85 14.32 -13.43
CA GLY A 100 -12.73 14.22 -12.26
C GLY A 100 -12.19 13.35 -11.12
N GLU A 101 -11.12 12.60 -11.34
CA GLU A 101 -10.54 11.68 -10.36
C GLU A 101 -9.30 12.28 -9.67
N GLN A 102 -9.07 11.87 -8.43
CA GLN A 102 -7.95 12.31 -7.61
C GLN A 102 -6.72 11.41 -7.78
N ILE A 103 -5.54 11.99 -7.60
CA ILE A 103 -4.24 11.33 -7.72
C ILE A 103 -3.41 11.73 -6.50
N ASP A 104 -2.89 10.75 -5.77
CA ASP A 104 -1.97 10.98 -4.66
C ASP A 104 -0.55 10.56 -5.06
N LEU A 105 0.36 11.54 -5.13
CA LEU A 105 1.77 11.30 -5.37
C LEU A 105 2.53 11.29 -4.04
N ILE A 106 2.70 10.09 -3.49
CA ILE A 106 3.23 9.82 -2.15
C ILE A 106 4.75 9.73 -2.21
N PHE A 107 5.44 10.47 -1.34
CA PHE A 107 6.89 10.35 -1.19
C PHE A 107 7.32 9.94 0.23
N GLU A 108 6.38 9.86 1.16
CA GLU A 108 6.54 9.19 2.45
C GLU A 108 5.39 8.21 2.69
N LEU A 109 5.72 6.92 2.84
CA LEU A 109 4.77 5.83 3.05
C LEU A 109 5.04 5.19 4.42
N ALA A 110 3.99 4.93 5.21
CA ALA A 110 4.12 4.36 6.55
C ALA A 110 5.10 5.17 7.44
N ARG A 111 5.06 6.51 7.33
CA ARG A 111 5.97 7.45 8.02
C ARG A 111 7.46 7.25 7.71
N ARG A 112 7.76 6.70 6.52
CA ARG A 112 9.11 6.45 6.04
C ARG A 112 9.24 7.00 4.62
N PRO A 113 10.33 7.72 4.31
CA PRO A 113 10.61 8.15 2.95
C PRO A 113 10.53 6.96 1.99
N VAL A 114 9.87 7.16 0.85
CA VAL A 114 9.82 6.15 -0.21
C VAL A 114 11.25 5.96 -0.74
N GLY A 115 11.87 4.85 -0.33
CA GLY A 115 13.25 4.53 -0.67
C GLY A 115 13.37 3.61 -1.90
N ALA A 116 14.59 3.52 -2.42
CA ALA A 116 14.91 2.63 -3.54
C ALA A 116 14.57 1.16 -3.22
N ASP A 117 14.78 0.70 -1.99
CA ASP A 117 14.47 -0.68 -1.58
C ASP A 117 12.98 -0.99 -1.63
N LEU A 118 12.12 -0.03 -1.31
CA LEU A 118 10.66 -0.18 -1.41
C LEU A 118 10.25 -0.34 -2.87
N LEU A 119 10.74 0.56 -3.74
CA LEU A 119 10.43 0.55 -5.16
C LEU A 119 11.02 -0.68 -5.88
N ALA A 120 12.19 -1.16 -5.44
CA ALA A 120 12.83 -2.35 -6.00
C ALA A 120 12.07 -3.65 -5.70
N ARG A 121 11.28 -3.70 -4.63
CA ARG A 121 10.39 -4.83 -4.32
C ARG A 121 9.09 -4.80 -5.12
N ALA A 122 8.77 -3.69 -5.79
CA ALA A 122 7.56 -3.57 -6.58
C ALA A 122 7.55 -4.62 -7.72
N GLU A 123 6.38 -5.19 -7.97
CA GLU A 123 6.18 -6.20 -8.99
C GLU A 123 5.56 -5.55 -10.24
N VAL A 124 6.08 -5.86 -11.42
CA VAL A 124 5.44 -5.42 -12.67
C VAL A 124 4.16 -6.22 -12.88
N ARG A 125 3.00 -5.52 -12.86
CA ARG A 125 1.67 -6.12 -13.03
C ARG A 125 0.87 -5.36 -14.09
N SER A 126 -0.04 -6.06 -14.76
CA SER A 126 -0.98 -5.43 -15.69
C SER A 126 -2.13 -4.79 -14.92
N VAL A 127 -2.31 -3.48 -15.06
CA VAL A 127 -3.42 -2.71 -14.51
C VAL A 127 -4.20 -2.11 -15.67
N ALA A 128 -5.40 -2.63 -15.91
CA ALA A 128 -6.24 -2.26 -17.04
C ALA A 128 -5.46 -2.23 -18.39
N SER A 129 -4.70 -3.30 -18.64
CA SER A 129 -3.84 -3.52 -19.83
C SER A 129 -2.56 -2.70 -19.92
N VAL A 130 -2.20 -1.93 -18.89
CA VAL A 130 -0.90 -1.25 -18.80
C VAL A 130 -0.03 -1.94 -17.75
N TYR A 131 1.13 -2.46 -18.16
CA TYR A 131 2.10 -3.03 -17.23
C TYR A 131 2.85 -1.93 -16.48
N MET A 132 2.82 -1.93 -15.15
CA MET A 132 3.53 -0.93 -14.32
C MET A 132 4.05 -1.56 -13.03
N PRO A 133 5.05 -0.98 -12.36
CA PRO A 133 5.46 -1.43 -11.03
C PRO A 133 4.31 -1.19 -10.04
N VAL A 134 3.98 -2.21 -9.26
CA VAL A 134 2.95 -2.20 -8.21
C VAL A 134 3.60 -2.62 -6.90
N LEU A 135 3.40 -1.87 -5.81
CA LEU A 135 3.98 -2.20 -4.51
C LEU A 135 3.62 -3.62 -4.08
N ALA A 136 4.59 -4.34 -3.51
CA ALA A 136 4.39 -5.71 -3.07
C ALA A 136 3.27 -5.82 -2.02
N PRO A 137 2.52 -6.94 -1.96
CA PRO A 137 1.43 -7.12 -1.00
C PRO A 137 1.80 -6.85 0.46
N THR A 138 3.00 -7.26 0.89
CA THR A 138 3.52 -6.97 2.24
C THR A 138 3.61 -5.48 2.50
N ASP A 139 4.15 -4.71 1.55
CA ASP A 139 4.34 -3.26 1.71
C ASP A 139 3.01 -2.50 1.60
N LEU A 140 2.04 -3.02 0.84
CA LEU A 140 0.67 -2.51 0.81
C LEU A 140 -0.08 -2.73 2.13
N MET A 141 0.16 -3.86 2.82
CA MET A 141 -0.43 -4.13 4.13
C MET A 141 0.26 -3.31 5.22
N ASP A 142 1.59 -3.20 5.18
CA ASP A 142 2.39 -2.33 6.05
C ASP A 142 1.89 -0.88 6.03
N GLY A 143 1.70 -0.29 4.84
CA GLY A 143 1.15 1.07 4.71
C GLY A 143 -0.22 1.24 5.39
N ARG A 144 -1.10 0.25 5.28
CA ARG A 144 -2.43 0.27 5.91
C ARG A 144 -2.35 0.13 7.43
N LEU A 145 -1.50 -0.76 7.93
CA LEU A 145 -1.29 -0.94 9.37
C LEU A 145 -0.68 0.32 10.00
N ALA A 146 0.26 0.97 9.31
CA ALA A 146 0.86 2.23 9.75
C ALA A 146 -0.13 3.41 9.80
N ALA A 147 -1.17 3.37 8.97
CA ALA A 147 -2.19 4.42 8.90
C ALA A 147 -3.25 4.32 10.02
N LEU A 148 -3.28 3.23 10.79
CA LEU A 148 -4.24 3.04 11.87
C LEU A 148 -4.01 4.06 13.00
N THR A 149 -5.07 4.77 13.36
CA THR A 149 -5.11 5.72 14.49
C THR A 149 -6.45 5.60 15.22
N GLU A 150 -6.56 6.23 16.39
CA GLU A 150 -7.83 6.28 17.14
C GLU A 150 -8.97 6.96 16.35
N HIS A 151 -8.62 7.84 15.40
CA HIS A 151 -9.57 8.52 14.53
C HIS A 151 -9.83 7.78 13.21
N TYR A 152 -8.95 6.86 12.83
CA TYR A 152 -9.01 6.12 11.58
C TYR A 152 -8.58 4.66 11.84
N CYS A 153 -9.56 3.83 12.20
CA CYS A 153 -9.35 2.42 12.49
C CYS A 153 -10.48 1.59 11.88
N ASP A 154 -10.43 1.40 10.56
CA ASP A 154 -11.40 0.57 9.84
C ASP A 154 -10.79 -0.77 9.42
N PHE A 155 -11.06 -1.82 10.20
CA PHE A 155 -10.63 -3.18 9.84
C PHE A 155 -11.45 -3.79 8.70
N GLY A 156 -12.64 -3.24 8.41
CA GLY A 156 -13.49 -3.66 7.30
C GLY A 156 -12.79 -3.50 5.95
N ASP A 157 -11.95 -2.47 5.82
CA ASP A 157 -11.17 -2.22 4.60
C ASP A 157 -9.90 -3.07 4.51
N LEU A 158 -9.29 -3.41 5.65
CA LEU A 158 -8.07 -4.24 5.66
C LEU A 158 -8.37 -5.73 5.49
N LEU A 159 -9.47 -6.24 6.07
CA LEU A 159 -9.79 -7.67 6.13
C LEU A 159 -9.89 -8.35 4.75
N PRO A 160 -10.60 -7.79 3.75
CA PRO A 160 -10.71 -8.40 2.43
C PRO A 160 -9.34 -8.55 1.75
N ILE A 161 -8.48 -7.53 1.88
CA ILE A 161 -7.14 -7.52 1.31
C ILE A 161 -6.27 -8.56 2.02
N ALA A 162 -6.28 -8.59 3.36
CA ALA A 162 -5.56 -9.57 4.15
C ALA A 162 -5.96 -11.01 3.77
N ARG A 163 -7.25 -11.29 3.58
CA ARG A 163 -7.75 -12.62 3.19
C ARG A 163 -7.29 -13.04 1.80
N VAL A 164 -7.45 -12.15 0.81
CA VAL A 164 -7.13 -12.46 -0.58
C VAL A 164 -5.63 -12.61 -0.79
N LEU A 165 -4.83 -11.76 -0.12
CA LEU A 165 -3.37 -11.73 -0.29
C LEU A 165 -2.61 -12.51 0.79
N ARG A 166 -3.30 -13.33 1.59
CA ARG A 166 -2.72 -13.99 2.78
C ARG A 166 -1.42 -14.74 2.50
N GLU A 167 -1.32 -15.46 1.39
CA GLU A 167 -0.14 -16.27 1.07
C GLU A 167 1.02 -15.45 0.51
N ARG A 168 0.76 -14.18 0.18
CA ARG A 168 1.72 -13.26 -0.47
C ARG A 168 2.24 -12.19 0.48
N ILE A 169 1.64 -12.06 1.65
CA ILE A 169 2.05 -11.11 2.68
C ILE A 169 3.02 -11.80 3.64
N ASP A 170 4.14 -11.14 3.92
CA ASP A 170 5.09 -11.58 4.94
C ASP A 170 4.57 -11.20 6.33
N TRP A 171 3.71 -12.05 6.88
CA TRP A 171 3.13 -11.87 8.21
C TRP A 171 4.15 -11.91 9.34
N VAL A 172 5.30 -12.56 9.12
CA VAL A 172 6.37 -12.64 10.12
C VAL A 172 7.07 -11.28 10.25
N ARG A 173 7.32 -10.60 9.13
CA ARG A 173 7.80 -9.22 9.14
C ARG A 173 6.78 -8.31 9.84
N LEU A 174 5.51 -8.39 9.50
CA LEU A 174 4.48 -7.50 10.07
C LEU A 174 4.24 -7.75 11.57
N ASP A 175 4.22 -9.00 12.06
CA ASP A 175 4.16 -9.27 13.51
C ASP A 175 5.35 -8.67 14.25
N ARG A 176 6.56 -8.78 13.70
CA ARG A 176 7.75 -8.18 14.33
C ARG A 176 7.65 -6.66 14.42
N GLU A 177 7.17 -6.02 13.36
CA GLU A 177 7.13 -4.56 13.22
C GLU A 177 6.00 -3.93 14.05
N TYR A 178 4.84 -4.61 14.16
CA TYR A 178 3.62 -4.03 14.72
C TYR A 178 3.15 -4.62 16.04
N ARG A 179 3.80 -5.65 16.60
CA ARG A 179 3.36 -6.28 17.87
C ARG A 179 3.27 -5.34 19.08
N ASP A 180 4.01 -4.24 19.06
CA ASP A 180 4.01 -3.24 20.14
C ASP A 180 3.16 -2.00 19.78
N ILE A 181 2.44 -2.04 18.66
CA ILE A 181 1.56 -0.97 18.17
C ILE A 181 0.10 -1.42 18.36
N PRO A 182 -0.64 -0.88 19.35
CA PRO A 182 -1.89 -1.50 19.83
C PRO A 182 -2.96 -1.78 18.75
N LEU A 183 -3.23 -0.83 17.85
CA LEU A 183 -4.27 -1.00 16.82
C LEU A 183 -3.87 -2.02 15.75
N ALA A 184 -2.61 -1.98 15.32
CA ALA A 184 -2.09 -2.94 14.36
C ALA A 184 -1.94 -4.34 14.97
N ASP A 185 -1.48 -4.44 16.22
CA ASP A 185 -1.43 -5.70 16.97
C ASP A 185 -2.84 -6.30 17.15
N ALA A 186 -3.85 -5.48 17.45
CA ALA A 186 -5.24 -5.92 17.55
C ALA A 186 -5.76 -6.48 16.22
N PHE A 187 -5.40 -5.86 15.09
CA PHE A 187 -5.75 -6.39 13.77
C PHE A 187 -5.05 -7.73 13.49
N LEU A 188 -3.75 -7.84 13.76
CA LEU A 188 -3.02 -9.10 13.60
C LEU A 188 -3.58 -10.21 14.49
N TYR A 189 -3.97 -9.89 15.72
CA TYR A 189 -4.69 -10.81 16.61
C TYR A 189 -6.03 -11.25 16.01
N LEU A 190 -6.80 -10.31 15.43
CA LEU A 190 -8.05 -10.64 14.76
C LEU A 190 -7.82 -11.59 13.57
N LEU A 191 -6.78 -11.37 12.77
CA LEU A 191 -6.43 -12.27 11.65
C LEU A 191 -6.13 -13.69 12.14
N GLU A 192 -5.40 -13.83 13.24
CA GLU A 192 -5.13 -15.12 13.90
C GLU A 192 -6.42 -15.77 14.38
N ARG A 193 -7.32 -15.01 15.04
CA ARG A 193 -8.60 -15.52 15.55
C ARG A 193 -9.58 -15.93 14.46
N LEU A 194 -9.41 -15.40 13.25
CA LEU A 194 -10.21 -15.71 12.07
C LEU A 194 -9.58 -16.78 11.16
N ASP A 195 -8.48 -17.41 11.60
CA ASP A 195 -7.70 -18.40 10.84
C ASP A 195 -7.26 -17.89 9.45
N ILE A 196 -6.96 -16.59 9.35
CA ILE A 196 -6.43 -15.97 8.11
C ILE A 196 -4.91 -16.12 8.05
N ILE A 197 -4.26 -16.05 9.21
CA ILE A 197 -2.81 -16.23 9.37
C ILE A 197 -2.54 -17.34 10.38
N GLU A 198 -1.36 -17.94 10.28
CA GLU A 198 -0.89 -18.89 11.28
C GLU A 198 -0.82 -18.27 12.67
N PRO A 199 -0.99 -19.06 13.75
CA PRO A 199 -0.81 -18.60 15.12
C PRO A 199 0.50 -17.84 15.29
N ARG A 200 0.44 -16.66 15.90
CA ARG A 200 1.58 -15.73 15.94
C ARG A 200 2.77 -16.31 16.72
N VAL A 201 2.52 -17.23 17.64
CA VAL A 201 3.59 -18.04 18.28
C VAL A 201 4.41 -18.81 17.25
N ARG A 202 3.76 -19.48 16.29
CA ARG A 202 4.43 -20.23 15.22
C ARG A 202 5.15 -19.33 14.22
N LEU A 203 4.57 -18.16 13.92
CA LEU A 203 5.22 -17.14 13.09
C LEU A 203 6.57 -16.69 13.70
N ARG A 204 6.61 -16.53 15.03
CA ARG A 204 7.81 -16.12 15.78
C ARG A 204 8.87 -17.21 15.83
N GLU A 205 8.47 -18.47 16.04
CA GLU A 205 9.38 -19.62 16.07
C GLU A 205 10.09 -19.83 14.71
N GLY A 206 9.32 -19.85 13.61
CA GLY A 206 9.88 -19.99 12.26
C GLY A 206 10.78 -18.81 11.84
N ALA A 207 10.60 -17.63 12.45
CA ALA A 207 11.51 -16.50 12.25
C ALA A 207 12.88 -16.73 12.92
N GLY A 208 12.88 -17.36 14.11
CA GLY A 208 14.09 -17.68 14.87
C GLY A 208 14.96 -18.73 14.18
N GLU A 209 14.34 -19.71 13.53
CA GLU A 209 15.05 -20.75 12.75
C GLU A 209 15.70 -20.16 11.50
N ARG A 210 14.96 -19.39 10.68
CA ARG A 210 15.51 -18.71 9.49
C ARG A 210 16.63 -17.71 9.81
N GLY A 211 16.57 -17.06 10.98
CA GLY A 211 17.63 -16.18 11.46
C GLY A 211 18.92 -16.90 11.85
N ARG A 212 18.81 -18.13 12.38
CA ARG A 212 19.96 -18.98 12.72
C ARG A 212 20.66 -19.55 11.49
N GLU A 213 19.90 -20.00 10.48
CA GLU A 213 20.46 -20.50 9.22
C GLU A 213 21.26 -19.42 8.47
N ARG A 214 20.73 -18.20 8.37
CA ARG A 214 21.46 -17.07 7.73
C ARG A 214 22.74 -16.65 8.46
N ASN A 215 22.83 -16.91 9.76
CA ASN A 215 24.02 -16.56 10.55
C ASN A 215 25.05 -17.70 10.58
N GLY A 216 24.63 -18.94 10.34
CA GLY A 216 25.51 -20.10 10.19
C GLY A 216 26.37 -20.05 8.92
N ASP A 217 25.80 -19.63 7.78
CA ASP A 217 26.51 -19.54 6.49
C ASP A 217 27.55 -18.41 6.40
N ARG A 218 27.56 -17.46 7.34
CA ARG A 218 28.59 -16.40 7.40
C ARG A 218 29.84 -16.80 8.20
N ALA A 219 29.84 -17.96 8.84
CA ALA A 219 30.90 -18.40 9.74
C ALA A 219 31.79 -19.49 9.12
N GLU A 220 32.09 -19.46 7.82
CA GLU A 220 33.12 -20.34 7.23
C GLU A 220 33.79 -19.68 6.01
N ALA A 221 34.81 -18.85 6.26
CA ALA A 221 35.83 -18.53 5.27
C ALA A 221 37.20 -18.64 5.96
N PRO A 222 38.04 -19.65 5.64
CA PRO A 222 39.33 -19.81 6.29
C PRO A 222 40.30 -18.74 5.77
N GLY A 223 41.00 -18.10 6.71
CA GLY A 223 42.00 -17.08 6.46
C GLY A 223 43.12 -17.58 5.57
N LYS A 224 43.40 -16.83 4.50
CA LYS A 224 44.55 -17.03 3.63
C LYS A 224 45.80 -16.49 4.34
N GLU A 225 46.76 -17.36 4.65
CA GLU A 225 48.10 -16.98 5.11
C GLU A 225 48.80 -16.07 4.08
N PRO A 226 49.56 -15.04 4.52
CA PRO A 226 50.43 -14.28 3.62
C PRO A 226 51.84 -14.88 3.61
N ARG A 227 52.38 -15.13 2.41
CA ARG A 227 53.84 -15.24 2.15
C ARG A 227 54.33 -13.95 1.51
N PRO A 228 55.58 -13.55 1.76
CA PRO A 228 56.66 -14.02 0.87
C PRO A 228 57.62 -15.02 1.53
#